data_AF-A0A453HLX0-F1
#
_entry.id   AF-A0A453HLX0-F1
#
_cell.length_a   1.000
_cell.length_b   1.000
_cell.length_c   1.000
_cell.angle_alpha   90.00
_cell.angle_beta   90.00
_cell.angle_gamma   90.00
#
_symmetry.space_group_name_H-M   'P 1'
#
loop_
_entity.id
_entity.type
_entity.pdbx_description
1 polymer ?
#
loop_
_entity_poly.entity_id
_entity_poly.type
_entity_poly.pdbx_seq_one_letter_code
_entity_poly.pdbx_strand_id
1 'polypeptide(L)' 'MVAVDLIASCQDSIGQIGDEIADALVYLDAGTLEAFQFIGAFPLLLELGARAVCSLESTSPLDA' A
#
# COMPACT_ATOMS: atom_id res chain seq x y z
N MET A 1 -15.87 -25.15 -3.11
CA MET A 1 -14.67 -24.31 -3.35
C MET A 1 -15.09 -22.89 -3.05
N VAL A 2 -14.67 -22.33 -1.92
CA VAL A 2 -14.95 -20.92 -1.61
C VAL A 2 -14.13 -20.12 -2.63
N ALA A 3 -14.81 -19.37 -3.49
CA ALA A 3 -14.14 -18.37 -4.31
C ALA A 3 -13.67 -17.28 -3.33
N VAL A 4 -12.38 -17.28 -3.02
CA VAL A 4 -11.78 -16.19 -2.24
C VAL A 4 -11.63 -15.03 -3.21
N ASP A 5 -12.26 -13.91 -2.88
CA ASP A 5 -12.00 -12.66 -3.56
C ASP A 5 -10.57 -12.23 -3.20
N LEU A 6 -9.65 -12.44 -4.13
CA LEU A 6 -8.23 -12.21 -3.89
C LEU A 6 -7.96 -10.74 -3.57
N ILE A 7 -8.73 -9.82 -4.17
CA ILE A 7 -8.64 -8.38 -3.95
C ILE A 7 -9.01 -8.06 -2.50
N ALA A 8 -10.16 -8.53 -2.02
CA ALA A 8 -10.59 -8.36 -0.65
C ALA A 8 -9.61 -8.99 0.34
N SER A 9 -9.05 -10.17 0.02
CA SER A 9 -8.03 -10.80 0.87
C SER A 9 -6.73 -10.00 0.94
N CYS A 10 -6.29 -9.39 -0.16
CA CYS A 10 -5.12 -8.50 -0.18
C CYS A 10 -5.38 -7.22 0.63
N GLN A 11 -6.55 -6.60 0.45
CA GLN A 11 -6.95 -5.41 1.20
C GLN A 11 -7.05 -5.70 2.71
N ASP A 12 -7.63 -6.83 3.10
CA ASP A 12 -7.68 -7.26 4.50
C ASP A 12 -6.26 -7.42 5.09
N SER A 13 -5.36 -8.04 4.33
CA SER A 13 -3.96 -8.22 4.76
C SER A 13 -3.23 -6.89 4.93
N ILE A 14 -3.50 -5.90 4.07
CA ILE A 14 -2.98 -4.54 4.22
C ILE A 14 -3.58 -3.87 5.47
N GLY A 15 -4.88 -4.07 5.73
CA GLY A 15 -5.55 -3.58 6.93
C GLY A 15 -4.96 -4.14 8.23
N GLN A 16 -4.50 -5.40 8.23
CA GLN A 16 -3.88 -6.03 9.39
C GLN A 16 -2.56 -5.35 9.81
N ILE A 17 -1.84 -4.71 8.89
CA ILE A 17 -0.61 -3.95 9.17
C ILE A 17 -0.87 -2.44 9.32
N GLY A 18 -2.12 -2.02 9.50
CA GLY A 18 -2.51 -0.61 9.57
C GLY A 18 -1.79 0.21 10.64
N ASP A 19 -1.49 -0.40 11.80
CA ASP A 19 -0.74 0.26 12.88
C ASP A 19 0.70 0.62 12.47
N GLU A 20 1.34 -0.23 11.65
CA GLU A 20 2.67 0.03 11.12
C GLU A 20 2.67 1.06 9.97
N ILE A 21 1.53 1.20 9.28
CA ILE A 21 1.34 2.16 8.19
C ILE A 21 1.01 3.55 8.71
N ALA A 22 0.36 3.64 9.88
CA ALA A 22 -0.06 4.92 10.45
C ALA A 22 1.14 5.87 10.64
N ASP A 23 1.03 7.08 10.10
CA ASP A 23 2.07 8.11 10.08
C ASP A 23 3.35 7.76 9.28
N ALA A 24 3.38 6.61 8.60
CA ALA A 24 4.54 6.16 7.82
C ALA A 24 4.57 6.73 6.40
N LEU A 25 5.77 6.80 5.81
CA LEU A 25 5.99 6.99 4.38
C LEU A 25 6.07 5.61 3.72
N VAL A 26 5.12 5.30 2.82
CA VAL A 26 5.04 3.98 2.19
C VAL A 26 5.74 4.03 0.84
N TYR A 27 6.83 3.27 0.74
CA TYR A 27 7.62 3.14 -0.47
C TYR A 27 7.28 1.87 -1.23
N LEU A 28 6.89 2.02 -2.51
CA LEU A 28 6.49 0.90 -3.36
C LEU A 28 7.38 0.81 -4.59
N ASP A 29 7.77 -0.41 -4.93
CA ASP A 29 8.45 -0.72 -6.19
C ASP A 29 7.51 -0.55 -7.39
N ALA A 30 8.06 -0.29 -8.59
CA ALA A 30 7.34 -0.12 -9.85
C ALA A 30 6.28 -1.21 -10.08
N GLY A 31 6.67 -2.48 -9.92
CA GLY A 31 5.76 -3.61 -10.15
C GLY A 31 4.67 -3.70 -9.08
N THR A 32 4.94 -3.17 -7.88
CA THR A 32 3.98 -3.13 -6.78
C THR A 32 2.97 -2.00 -6.98
N LEU A 33 3.37 -0.86 -7.55
CA LEU A 33 2.48 0.27 -7.84
C LEU A 33 1.32 -0.15 -8.75
N GLU A 34 1.61 -0.87 -9.84
CA GLU A 34 0.58 -1.33 -10.79
C GLU A 34 -0.41 -2.29 -10.13
N ALA A 35 0.09 -3.24 -9.34
CA ALA A 35 -0.74 -4.18 -8.60
C ALA A 35 -1.62 -3.48 -7.56
N PHE A 36 -1.05 -2.53 -6.80
CA PHE A 36 -1.75 -1.77 -5.76
C PHE A 36 -2.79 -0.82 -6.35
N GLN A 37 -2.54 -0.27 -7.55
CA GLN A 37 -3.54 0.47 -8.30
C GLN A 37 -4.74 -0.42 -8.66
N PHE A 38 -4.47 -1.62 -9.19
CA PHE A 38 -5.50 -2.53 -9.66
C PHE A 38 -6.44 -2.99 -8.53
N ILE A 39 -5.87 -3.28 -7.35
CA ILE A 39 -6.64 -3.72 -6.19
C ILE A 39 -7.18 -2.56 -5.33
N GLY A 40 -6.97 -1.30 -5.72
CA GLY A 40 -7.41 -0.14 -4.94
C GLY A 40 -6.72 0.00 -3.57
N ALA A 41 -5.46 -0.41 -3.45
CA ALA A 41 -4.72 -0.34 -2.19
C ALA A 41 -4.23 1.08 -1.85
N PHE A 42 -4.04 1.98 -2.84
CA PHE A 42 -3.63 3.36 -2.56
C PHE A 42 -4.59 4.14 -1.64
N PRO A 43 -5.91 4.21 -1.91
CA PRO A 43 -6.83 4.86 -0.99
C PRO A 43 -6.82 4.18 0.38
N LEU A 44 -6.75 2.84 0.41
CA LEU A 44 -6.67 2.09 1.66
C LEU A 44 -5.44 2.47 2.51
N LEU A 45 -4.25 2.58 1.92
CA LEU A 45 -3.04 3.01 2.62
C LEU A 45 -3.20 4.40 3.23
N LEU A 46 -3.83 5.34 2.50
CA LEU A 46 -4.09 6.69 2.99
C LEU A 46 -5.16 6.70 4.10
N GLU A 47 -6.20 5.86 3.98
CA GLU A 47 -7.24 5.67 5.01
C GLU A 47 -6.68 5.07 6.30
N LEU A 48 -5.65 4.22 6.20
CA LEU A 48 -4.91 3.67 7.34
C LEU A 48 -3.93 4.68 7.96
N GLY A 49 -3.78 5.86 7.37
CA GLY A 49 -2.98 6.95 7.94
C GLY A 49 -1.58 7.07 7.38
N ALA A 50 -1.25 6.44 6.24
CA ALA A 50 0.00 6.70 5.54
C ALA A 50 0.13 8.19 5.20
N ARG A 51 1.29 8.79 5.50
CA ARG A 51 1.55 10.20 5.18
C ARG A 51 1.65 10.45 3.68
N ALA A 52 2.29 9.52 2.98
CA ALA A 52 2.43 9.54 1.54
C ALA A 52 2.70 8.12 1.05
N VAL A 53 2.33 7.87 -0.21
CA VAL A 53 2.72 6.68 -0.95
C VAL A 53 3.62 7.13 -2.09
N CYS A 54 4.85 6.65 -2.09
CA CYS A 54 5.92 7.08 -2.98
C CYS A 54 6.50 5.89 -3.76
N SER A 55 6.99 6.17 -4.97
CA SER A 55 7.73 5.18 -5.76
C SER A 55 9.17 5.05 -5.25
N LEU A 56 9.65 3.82 -5.07
CA LEU A 56 11.05 3.54 -4.74
C LEU A 56 12.01 4.09 -5.80
N GLU A 57 11.62 4.08 -7.06
CA GLU A 57 12.40 4.62 -8.17
C GLU A 57 12.56 6.15 -8.11
N SER A 58 11.69 6.82 -7.36
CA SER A 58 11.72 8.26 -7.14
C SER A 58 12.33 8.64 -5.79
N THR A 59 12.95 7.69 -5.08
CA THR A 59 13.63 7.96 -3.82
C THR A 59 14.70 9.02 -4.03
N SER A 60 14.64 10.05 -3.19
CA SER A 60 15.61 11.14 -3.19
C SER A 60 16.35 11.13 -1.86
N PRO A 61 17.60 11.61 -1.79
CA PRO A 61 18.36 11.67 -0.54
C PRO A 61 17.75 12.60 0.52
N LEU A 62 16.68 13.33 0.18
CA LEU A 62 15.92 14.20 1.08
C LEU A 62 14.78 13.46 1.81
N ASP A 63 14.56 12.19 1.51
CA ASP A 63 13.52 11.36 2.10
C ASP A 63 14.00 10.50 3.28
N ALA A 64 15.23 10.76 3.75
CA ALA A 64 15.86 10.10 4.90
C ALA A 64 15.83 10.97 6.16
#